data_AF-A0A660Q7G0-F1
#
_entry.id   AF-A0A660Q7G0-F1
#
_cell.length_a   1.000
_cell.length_b   1.000
_cell.length_c   1.000
_cell.angle_alpha   90.00
_cell.angle_beta   90.00
_cell.angle_gamma   90.00
#
_symmetry.space_group_name_H-M   'P 1'
#
loop_
_entity.id
_entity.type
_entity.pdbx_description
1 polymer ?
#
loop_
_entity_poly.entity_id
_entity_poly.type
_entity_poly.pdbx_seq_one_letter_code
_entity_poly.pdbx_strand_id
1 'polypeptide(L)'
;MDSLNLIPPNVTPVMAKNITVRDNPGDDGGSIQIQWDISVDDYDGGKVTAYRVMRSMEMDGEYTIVGDAPAGNNSFTDNATEDGLEYYYKIAAINELKKDGTVLWSVMSESDPVGPVKSSPQWFDMQRINVFIGTVFVCGAIFFFIHKAKEGGDLYVRKIAGLESVDEAVGRATEMGRKILFVPGINDMDNVQTIAGVNILGRVAQLAAEYETEIEVPVSRSLVMVTAREIVKESYSKAGRPDSFKEDQVHYLTDDQFGYAAAIDGIIVRDKPATIFYMGAFFAESLIMAETGNSIGAIQIAGTGQPSQLPFFVASCDYTLIGEELFAASAYLSRDPRLLGSVKGQDAAKAAILISILIGAILETFNIFQFSNLFKVIGE
;
A
#
# COMPACT_ATOMS: atom_id res chain seq x y z
N MET A 1 -31.45 25.82 -48.53
CA MET A 1 -30.59 26.12 -47.37
C MET A 1 -31.29 27.23 -46.59
N ASP A 2 -31.36 27.15 -45.26
CA ASP A 2 -32.03 28.10 -44.32
C ASP A 2 -33.32 27.66 -43.62
N SER A 3 -33.45 26.38 -43.26
CA SER A 3 -34.45 25.94 -42.26
C SER A 3 -33.90 25.09 -41.11
N LEU A 4 -32.57 24.89 -41.04
CA LEU A 4 -31.94 24.01 -40.04
C LEU A 4 -31.57 24.70 -38.71
N ASN A 5 -31.70 26.03 -38.62
CA ASN A 5 -31.35 26.81 -37.42
C ASN A 5 -32.58 27.45 -36.73
N LEU A 6 -33.80 27.11 -37.14
CA LEU A 6 -35.01 27.60 -36.47
C LEU A 6 -35.42 26.59 -35.39
N ILE A 7 -35.46 27.06 -34.14
CA ILE A 7 -35.99 26.29 -33.00
C ILE A 7 -37.47 25.98 -33.31
N PRO A 8 -37.88 24.71 -33.38
CA PRO A 8 -39.28 24.39 -33.65
C PRO A 8 -40.19 24.86 -32.50
N PRO A 9 -41.45 25.25 -32.77
CA PRO A 9 -42.39 25.60 -31.71
C PRO A 9 -42.70 24.38 -30.82
N ASN A 10 -42.95 24.61 -29.53
CA ASN A 10 -43.32 23.60 -28.52
C ASN A 10 -42.26 22.52 -28.20
N VAL A 11 -40.98 22.78 -28.48
CA VAL A 11 -39.88 21.86 -28.15
C VAL A 11 -39.29 22.07 -26.75
N THR A 12 -39.66 23.13 -26.03
CA THR A 12 -39.22 23.37 -24.66
C THR A 12 -39.76 22.29 -23.73
N PRO A 13 -38.87 21.57 -22.99
CA PRO A 13 -39.30 20.60 -22.00
C PRO A 13 -39.89 21.28 -20.76
N VAL A 14 -40.64 20.51 -19.97
CA VAL A 14 -41.01 20.92 -18.62
C VAL A 14 -39.80 20.78 -17.69
N MET A 15 -39.59 21.75 -16.79
CA MET A 15 -38.50 21.72 -15.82
C MET A 15 -38.60 20.51 -14.86
N ALA A 16 -37.44 20.05 -14.38
CA ALA A 16 -37.36 19.13 -13.25
C ALA A 16 -37.91 19.78 -11.97
N LYS A 17 -38.41 18.96 -11.03
CA LYS A 17 -39.01 19.44 -9.77
C LYS A 17 -38.40 18.73 -8.57
N ASN A 18 -38.74 19.19 -7.37
CA ASN A 18 -38.35 18.57 -6.10
C ASN A 18 -36.84 18.30 -5.98
N ILE A 19 -36.04 19.29 -6.36
CA ILE A 19 -34.59 19.19 -6.30
C ILE A 19 -34.15 19.19 -4.84
N THR A 20 -33.31 18.23 -4.50
CA THR A 20 -32.67 18.11 -3.19
C THR A 20 -31.16 18.09 -3.39
N VAL A 21 -30.48 18.87 -2.56
CA VAL A 21 -29.02 18.94 -2.52
C VAL A 21 -28.56 18.64 -1.12
N ARG A 22 -27.55 17.81 -0.98
CA ARG A 22 -26.97 17.44 0.31
C ARG A 22 -25.50 17.15 0.16
N ASP A 23 -24.76 17.36 1.25
CA ASP A 23 -23.41 16.83 1.40
C ASP A 23 -23.41 15.32 1.11
N ASN A 24 -22.39 14.83 0.41
CA ASN A 24 -22.34 13.43 0.03
C ASN A 24 -22.04 12.58 1.28
N PRO A 25 -22.86 11.60 1.64
CA PRO A 25 -22.66 10.86 2.88
C PRO A 25 -21.47 9.89 2.78
N GLY A 26 -20.60 9.94 3.79
CA GLY A 26 -19.48 9.03 3.99
C GLY A 26 -18.27 9.29 3.09
N ASP A 27 -18.05 10.52 2.64
CA ASP A 27 -16.91 10.88 1.79
C ASP A 27 -15.83 11.70 2.53
N ASP A 28 -14.71 11.91 1.85
CA ASP A 28 -13.59 12.73 2.32
C ASP A 28 -13.85 14.24 2.13
N GLY A 29 -15.10 14.63 1.88
CA GLY A 29 -15.48 15.98 1.47
C GLY A 29 -15.29 16.23 -0.03
N GLY A 30 -15.54 17.47 -0.43
CA GLY A 30 -15.37 17.93 -1.80
C GLY A 30 -16.47 17.48 -2.77
N SER A 31 -17.51 16.79 -2.29
CA SER A 31 -18.63 16.38 -3.14
C SER A 31 -20.02 16.68 -2.59
N ILE A 32 -20.95 16.96 -3.51
CA ILE A 32 -22.37 17.25 -3.19
C ILE A 32 -23.24 16.36 -4.07
N GLN A 33 -24.20 15.69 -3.43
CA GLN A 33 -25.20 14.88 -4.11
C GLN A 33 -26.44 15.72 -4.43
N ILE A 34 -26.84 15.70 -5.70
CA ILE A 34 -28.03 16.37 -6.22
C ILE A 34 -29.01 15.30 -6.72
N GLN A 35 -30.27 15.40 -6.30
CA GLN A 35 -31.36 14.54 -6.76
C GLN A 35 -32.57 15.37 -7.16
N TRP A 36 -33.34 14.92 -8.15
CA TRP A 36 -34.55 15.62 -8.62
C TRP A 36 -35.62 14.63 -9.07
N ASP A 37 -36.86 15.11 -9.18
CA ASP A 37 -37.90 14.40 -9.90
C ASP A 37 -37.73 14.64 -11.40
N ILE A 38 -37.68 13.54 -12.14
CA ILE A 38 -37.60 13.50 -13.60
C ILE A 38 -38.76 14.34 -14.21
N SER A 39 -38.46 15.07 -15.28
CA SER A 39 -39.45 15.85 -16.02
C SER A 39 -40.56 14.96 -16.59
N VAL A 40 -41.79 15.47 -16.62
CA VAL A 40 -42.92 14.77 -17.27
C VAL A 40 -42.73 14.60 -18.78
N ASP A 41 -41.82 15.36 -19.39
CA ASP A 41 -41.46 15.26 -20.81
C ASP A 41 -40.29 14.29 -21.08
N ASP A 42 -39.80 13.60 -20.04
CA ASP A 42 -38.72 12.60 -20.11
C ASP A 42 -39.31 11.18 -20.13
N TYR A 43 -39.55 10.70 -21.34
CA TYR A 43 -40.00 9.35 -21.67
C TYR A 43 -39.49 8.99 -23.07
N ASP A 44 -39.66 7.74 -23.51
CA ASP A 44 -39.22 7.32 -24.84
C ASP A 44 -39.91 8.10 -25.96
N GLY A 45 -39.13 8.80 -26.78
CA GLY A 45 -39.63 9.76 -27.78
C GLY A 45 -40.11 11.11 -27.22
N GLY A 46 -39.85 11.38 -25.94
CA GLY A 46 -40.10 12.64 -25.26
C GLY A 46 -39.16 13.78 -25.68
N LYS A 47 -39.22 14.90 -24.96
CA LYS A 47 -38.43 16.10 -25.30
C LYS A 47 -37.09 16.15 -24.59
N VAL A 48 -36.92 15.46 -23.45
CA VAL A 48 -35.71 15.58 -22.65
C VAL A 48 -34.61 14.70 -23.24
N THR A 49 -33.46 15.32 -23.57
CA THR A 49 -32.26 14.64 -24.03
C THR A 49 -31.21 14.50 -22.91
N ALA A 50 -31.21 15.42 -21.94
CA ALA A 50 -30.33 15.41 -20.77
C ALA A 50 -30.84 16.36 -19.68
N TYR A 51 -30.31 16.20 -18.46
CA TYR A 51 -30.40 17.19 -17.38
C TYR A 51 -29.03 17.84 -17.17
N ARG A 52 -28.98 19.17 -17.26
CA ARG A 52 -27.77 19.94 -16.98
C ARG A 52 -27.77 20.46 -15.56
N VAL A 53 -26.70 20.15 -14.85
CA VAL A 53 -26.47 20.60 -13.48
C VAL A 53 -25.58 21.83 -13.52
N MET A 54 -26.06 22.89 -12.88
CA MET A 54 -25.36 24.17 -12.82
C MET A 54 -25.20 24.60 -11.37
N ARG A 55 -24.08 25.28 -11.08
CA ARG A 55 -23.67 25.66 -9.73
C ARG A 55 -23.24 27.12 -9.67
N SER A 56 -23.61 27.79 -8.58
CA SER A 56 -23.18 29.15 -8.21
C SER A 56 -22.80 29.18 -6.73
N MET A 57 -21.94 30.12 -6.33
CA MET A 57 -21.67 30.43 -4.91
C MET A 57 -22.66 31.46 -4.34
N GLU A 58 -23.51 32.04 -5.19
CA GLU A 58 -24.51 33.04 -4.83
C GLU A 58 -25.88 32.65 -5.38
N MET A 59 -26.95 32.83 -4.60
CA MET A 59 -28.31 32.42 -4.96
C MET A 59 -28.78 32.99 -6.31
N ASP A 60 -28.56 34.29 -6.52
CA ASP A 60 -28.92 35.04 -7.73
C ASP A 60 -27.69 35.36 -8.61
N GLY A 61 -26.58 34.65 -8.41
CA GLY A 61 -25.33 34.85 -9.13
C GLY A 61 -25.28 34.19 -10.52
N GLU A 62 -24.10 34.22 -11.14
CA GLU A 62 -23.84 33.51 -12.40
C GLU A 62 -23.62 32.01 -12.14
N TYR A 63 -24.45 31.17 -12.77
CA TYR A 63 -24.36 29.72 -12.64
C TYR A 63 -23.45 29.14 -13.73
N THR A 64 -22.48 28.35 -13.30
CA THR A 64 -21.54 27.62 -14.17
C THR A 64 -21.99 26.17 -14.34
N ILE A 65 -21.71 25.57 -15.50
CA ILE A 65 -22.08 24.18 -15.78
C ILE A 65 -21.11 23.25 -15.06
N VAL A 66 -21.66 22.32 -14.27
CA VAL A 66 -20.90 21.28 -13.57
C VAL A 66 -20.85 20.00 -14.42
N GLY A 67 -21.97 19.64 -15.05
CA GLY A 67 -22.05 18.47 -15.91
C GLY A 67 -23.48 18.17 -16.36
N ASP A 68 -23.61 17.16 -17.21
CA ASP A 68 -24.89 16.70 -17.75
C ASP A 68 -25.15 15.25 -17.31
N ALA A 69 -26.37 14.96 -16.85
CA ALA A 69 -26.89 13.61 -16.62
C ALA A 69 -27.77 13.20 -17.82
N PRO A 70 -27.64 11.98 -18.35
CA PRO A 70 -28.51 11.49 -19.42
C PRO A 70 -30.00 11.53 -19.07
N ALA A 71 -30.87 11.60 -20.09
CA ALA A 71 -32.31 11.40 -19.91
C ALA A 71 -32.61 10.08 -19.17
N GLY A 72 -33.62 10.07 -18.31
CA GLY A 72 -33.93 8.96 -17.41
C GLY A 72 -33.13 8.91 -16.10
N ASN A 73 -32.03 9.67 -15.97
CA ASN A 73 -31.33 9.81 -14.69
C ASN A 73 -31.98 10.90 -13.83
N ASN A 74 -31.99 10.67 -12.51
CA ASN A 74 -32.61 11.57 -11.53
C ASN A 74 -31.64 12.04 -10.44
N SER A 75 -30.34 11.80 -10.63
CA SER A 75 -29.29 12.17 -9.68
C SER A 75 -27.98 12.52 -10.37
N PHE A 76 -27.19 13.37 -9.73
CA PHE A 76 -25.84 13.73 -10.13
C PHE A 76 -25.00 13.99 -8.88
N THR A 77 -23.69 13.70 -8.96
CA THR A 77 -22.74 14.05 -7.90
C THR A 77 -21.74 15.06 -8.45
N ASP A 78 -21.72 16.25 -7.88
CA ASP A 78 -20.67 17.24 -8.11
C ASP A 78 -19.47 16.87 -7.25
N ASN A 79 -18.34 16.47 -7.86
CA ASN A 79 -17.10 16.10 -7.18
C ASN A 79 -16.03 17.20 -7.20
N ALA A 80 -16.41 18.44 -7.56
CA ALA A 80 -15.50 19.56 -7.75
C ALA A 80 -15.83 20.73 -6.82
N THR A 81 -16.32 20.44 -5.62
CA THR A 81 -16.64 21.46 -4.61
C THR A 81 -15.49 21.64 -3.63
N GLU A 82 -15.30 22.86 -3.15
CA GLU A 82 -14.41 23.14 -2.02
C GLU A 82 -15.20 23.11 -0.71
N ASP A 83 -14.67 22.38 0.29
CA ASP A 83 -15.32 22.17 1.58
C ASP A 83 -15.60 23.48 2.32
N GLY A 84 -16.77 23.55 2.96
CA GLY A 84 -17.21 24.68 3.77
C GLY A 84 -17.71 25.91 2.98
N LEU A 85 -17.56 25.93 1.66
CA LEU A 85 -18.16 26.95 0.79
C LEU A 85 -19.64 26.65 0.52
N GLU A 86 -20.44 27.71 0.41
CA GLU A 86 -21.87 27.62 0.10
C GLU A 86 -22.08 27.55 -1.40
N TYR A 87 -22.83 26.54 -1.84
CA TYR A 87 -23.23 26.35 -3.22
C TYR A 87 -24.74 26.34 -3.35
N TYR A 88 -25.19 26.89 -4.48
CA TYR A 88 -26.55 26.84 -4.97
C TYR A 88 -26.55 26.11 -6.30
N TYR A 89 -27.56 25.27 -6.52
CA TYR A 89 -27.69 24.46 -7.73
C TYR A 89 -28.98 24.76 -8.47
N LYS A 90 -28.91 24.66 -9.79
CA LYS A 90 -30.06 24.63 -10.70
C LYS A 90 -29.95 23.41 -11.60
N ILE A 91 -31.11 22.84 -11.91
CA ILE A 91 -31.21 21.74 -12.88
C ILE A 91 -32.01 22.22 -14.08
N ALA A 92 -31.42 22.10 -15.26
CA ALA A 92 -32.07 22.42 -16.52
C ALA A 92 -32.40 21.14 -17.29
N ALA A 93 -33.69 20.91 -17.56
CA ALA A 93 -34.08 19.89 -18.52
C ALA A 93 -33.79 20.42 -19.93
N ILE A 94 -33.01 19.68 -20.73
CA ILE A 94 -32.56 20.10 -22.06
C ILE A 94 -33.26 19.27 -23.13
N ASN A 95 -33.67 19.94 -24.21
CA ASN A 95 -33.97 19.32 -25.49
C ASN A 95 -32.98 19.84 -26.53
N GLU A 96 -32.12 18.95 -27.03
CA GLU A 96 -31.03 19.32 -27.93
C GLU A 96 -30.99 18.42 -29.16
N LEU A 97 -31.01 19.04 -30.35
CA LEU A 97 -30.82 18.32 -31.61
C LEU A 97 -29.38 18.47 -32.10
N LYS A 98 -28.68 17.34 -32.22
CA LYS A 98 -27.35 17.26 -32.82
C LYS A 98 -27.38 16.62 -34.20
N LYS A 99 -26.57 17.14 -35.10
CA LYS A 99 -26.24 16.50 -36.38
C LYS A 99 -24.74 16.51 -36.57
N ASP A 100 -24.15 15.33 -36.78
CA ASP A 100 -22.70 15.15 -36.97
C ASP A 100 -21.87 15.81 -35.85
N GLY A 101 -22.33 15.68 -34.60
CA GLY A 101 -21.70 16.27 -33.41
C GLY A 101 -21.93 17.78 -33.22
N THR A 102 -22.55 18.46 -34.18
CA THR A 102 -22.87 19.89 -34.10
C THR A 102 -24.27 20.08 -33.53
N VAL A 103 -24.40 20.90 -32.48
CA VAL A 103 -25.70 21.32 -31.94
C VAL A 103 -26.38 22.24 -32.94
N LEU A 104 -27.52 21.80 -33.49
CA LEU A 104 -28.33 22.60 -34.41
C LEU A 104 -29.22 23.58 -33.64
N TRP A 105 -29.83 23.11 -32.55
CA TRP A 105 -30.55 23.94 -31.59
C TRP A 105 -30.61 23.24 -30.24
N SER A 106 -30.75 24.05 -29.19
CA SER A 106 -30.86 23.61 -27.80
C SER A 106 -31.82 24.54 -27.09
N VAL A 107 -32.84 23.97 -26.44
CA VAL A 107 -33.74 24.70 -25.55
C VAL A 107 -33.73 24.03 -24.19
N MET A 108 -33.90 24.84 -23.16
CA MET A 108 -33.90 24.33 -21.80
C MET A 108 -34.95 25.02 -20.94
N SER A 109 -35.36 24.32 -19.90
CA SER A 109 -36.19 24.85 -18.82
C SER A 109 -35.46 24.64 -17.50
N GLU A 110 -35.12 25.74 -16.84
CA GLU A 110 -34.39 25.74 -15.58
C GLU A 110 -35.33 25.62 -14.39
N SER A 111 -34.84 25.01 -13.32
CA SER A 111 -35.48 25.06 -12.02
C SER A 111 -35.20 26.35 -11.27
N ASP A 112 -35.98 26.58 -10.21
CA ASP A 112 -35.59 27.52 -9.16
C ASP A 112 -34.27 27.07 -8.51
N PRO A 113 -33.43 28.00 -8.02
CA PRO A 113 -32.19 27.67 -7.34
C PRO A 113 -32.46 26.98 -5.99
N VAL A 114 -31.67 25.95 -5.67
CA VAL A 114 -31.74 25.22 -4.39
C VAL A 114 -30.39 25.31 -3.67
N GLY A 115 -30.42 25.70 -2.40
CA GLY A 115 -29.26 25.88 -1.54
C GLY A 115 -29.58 26.81 -0.36
N PRO A 116 -28.57 27.24 0.41
CA PRO A 116 -27.17 26.84 0.29
C PRO A 116 -26.93 25.40 0.78
N VAL A 117 -25.96 24.73 0.18
CA VAL A 117 -25.38 23.46 0.65
C VAL A 117 -23.87 23.58 0.69
N LYS A 118 -23.23 22.91 1.65
CA LYS A 118 -21.77 22.86 1.79
C LYS A 118 -21.34 21.41 1.81
N SER A 119 -20.20 21.11 1.18
CA SER A 119 -19.51 19.84 1.39
C SER A 119 -18.64 19.91 2.64
N SER A 120 -18.46 18.75 3.30
CA SER A 120 -17.57 18.64 4.44
C SER A 120 -16.99 17.24 4.58
N PRO A 121 -15.73 17.10 5.03
CA PRO A 121 -15.14 15.79 5.28
C PRO A 121 -15.82 15.11 6.45
N GLN A 122 -16.21 13.85 6.27
CA GLN A 122 -16.89 13.07 7.30
C GLN A 122 -15.94 12.08 7.95
N TRP A 123 -16.05 11.91 9.27
CA TRP A 123 -15.16 11.01 10.03
C TRP A 123 -15.39 9.52 9.74
N PHE A 124 -16.60 9.14 9.28
CA PHE A 124 -16.99 7.75 9.10
C PHE A 124 -17.74 7.53 7.80
N ASP A 125 -17.14 6.72 6.92
CA ASP A 125 -17.82 6.13 5.77
C ASP A 125 -18.56 4.86 6.20
N MET A 126 -19.89 4.96 6.33
CA MET A 126 -20.75 3.82 6.68
C MET A 126 -20.78 2.74 5.58
N GLN A 127 -20.37 3.05 4.36
CA GLN A 127 -20.26 2.09 3.27
C GLN A 127 -19.05 1.16 3.47
N ARG A 128 -18.07 1.58 4.28
CA ARG A 128 -16.84 0.81 4.63
C ARG A 128 -16.89 0.20 6.02
N ILE A 129 -18.08 0.04 6.61
CA ILE A 129 -18.23 -0.52 7.97
C ILE A 129 -17.67 -1.94 8.10
N ASN A 130 -17.73 -2.73 7.03
CA ASN A 130 -17.08 -4.03 6.88
C ASN A 130 -15.55 -3.96 7.09
N VAL A 131 -14.89 -2.97 6.50
CA VAL A 131 -13.44 -2.74 6.63
C VAL A 131 -13.11 -2.32 8.06
N PHE A 132 -13.95 -1.50 8.69
CA PHE A 132 -13.80 -1.12 10.09
C PHE A 132 -13.87 -2.34 11.03
N ILE A 133 -14.89 -3.19 10.87
CA ILE A 133 -15.04 -4.43 11.65
C ILE A 133 -13.82 -5.35 11.43
N GLY A 134 -13.38 -5.50 10.18
CA GLY A 134 -12.18 -6.27 9.85
C GLY A 134 -10.92 -5.73 10.53
N THR A 135 -10.73 -4.42 10.54
CA THR A 135 -9.62 -3.74 11.22
C THR A 135 -9.66 -3.99 12.73
N VAL A 136 -10.81 -3.81 13.38
CA VAL A 136 -10.99 -4.07 14.81
C VAL A 136 -10.70 -5.54 15.14
N PHE A 137 -11.14 -6.47 14.29
CA PHE A 137 -10.86 -7.90 14.43
C PHE A 137 -9.35 -8.19 14.37
N VAL A 138 -8.63 -7.68 13.38
CA VAL A 138 -7.18 -7.86 13.23
C VAL A 138 -6.44 -7.26 14.44
N CYS A 139 -6.79 -6.04 14.84
CA CYS A 139 -6.22 -5.40 16.04
C CYS A 139 -6.49 -6.23 17.30
N GLY A 140 -7.72 -6.72 17.47
CA GLY A 140 -8.10 -7.57 18.60
C GLY A 140 -7.29 -8.87 18.64
N ALA A 141 -7.09 -9.52 17.50
CA ALA A 141 -6.24 -10.72 17.39
C ALA A 141 -4.79 -10.41 17.78
N ILE A 142 -4.20 -9.33 17.27
CA ILE A 142 -2.84 -8.89 17.62
C ILE A 142 -2.72 -8.65 19.13
N PHE A 143 -3.62 -7.87 19.72
CA PHE A 143 -3.57 -7.58 21.17
C PHE A 143 -3.75 -8.85 22.02
N PHE A 144 -4.66 -9.74 21.62
CA PHE A 144 -4.86 -11.02 22.30
C PHE A 144 -3.59 -11.86 22.33
N PHE A 145 -2.92 -12.04 21.18
CA PHE A 145 -1.70 -12.84 21.10
C PHE A 145 -0.49 -12.16 21.75
N ILE A 146 -0.39 -10.83 21.73
CA ILE A 146 0.62 -10.09 22.50
C ILE A 146 0.42 -10.32 24.00
N HIS A 147 -0.82 -10.26 24.49
CA HIS A 147 -1.11 -10.49 25.90
C HIS A 147 -0.75 -11.92 26.31
N LYS A 148 -1.21 -12.91 25.52
CA LYS A 148 -0.90 -14.33 25.73
C LYS A 148 0.61 -14.62 25.71
N ALA A 149 1.38 -13.97 24.83
CA ALA A 149 2.83 -14.11 24.77
C ALA A 149 3.50 -13.59 26.05
N LYS A 150 3.05 -12.43 26.56
CA LYS A 150 3.59 -11.81 27.78
C LYS A 150 3.31 -12.64 29.03
N GLU A 151 2.21 -13.38 29.07
CA GLU A 151 1.86 -14.28 30.17
C GLU A 151 2.67 -15.59 30.18
N GLY A 152 3.62 -15.76 29.24
CA GLY A 152 4.44 -16.97 29.12
C GLY A 152 3.72 -18.13 28.44
N GLY A 153 2.60 -17.86 27.74
CA GLY A 153 1.95 -18.87 26.93
C GLY A 153 2.84 -19.26 25.75
N ASP A 154 3.09 -20.56 25.57
CA ASP A 154 3.83 -21.07 24.42
C ASP A 154 3.08 -20.73 23.13
N LEU A 155 3.67 -19.84 22.33
CA LEU A 155 3.22 -19.55 20.99
C LEU A 155 4.01 -20.42 20.02
N TYR A 156 3.32 -21.36 19.36
CA TYR A 156 3.92 -22.05 18.22
C TYR A 156 4.09 -21.05 17.07
N VAL A 157 5.34 -20.77 16.75
CA VAL A 157 5.74 -19.90 15.64
C VAL A 157 6.45 -20.75 14.59
N ARG A 158 6.05 -20.64 13.31
CA ARG A 158 6.58 -21.47 12.20
C ARG A 158 8.07 -21.16 12.01
N LYS A 159 8.92 -22.17 12.03
CA LYS A 159 10.35 -22.01 11.72
C LYS A 159 10.56 -21.34 10.36
N ILE A 160 11.47 -20.37 10.31
CA ILE A 160 11.90 -19.69 9.08
C ILE A 160 13.23 -20.34 8.66
N ALA A 161 13.24 -21.02 7.51
CA ALA A 161 14.39 -21.81 7.07
C ALA A 161 15.69 -20.99 6.99
N GLY A 162 15.62 -19.79 6.41
CA GLY A 162 16.80 -18.91 6.30
C GLY A 162 17.29 -18.30 7.62
N LEU A 163 16.57 -18.53 8.73
CA LEU A 163 16.98 -18.05 10.05
C LEU A 163 17.80 -19.09 10.81
N GLU A 164 17.45 -20.37 10.70
CA GLU A 164 18.22 -21.47 11.30
C GLU A 164 19.60 -21.61 10.64
N SER A 165 19.72 -21.21 9.37
CA SER A 165 21.00 -21.18 8.64
C SER A 165 21.94 -20.06 9.09
N VAL A 166 21.48 -19.07 9.86
CA VAL A 166 22.35 -17.98 10.33
C VAL A 166 23.45 -18.51 11.24
N ASP A 167 23.09 -19.33 12.24
CA ASP A 167 24.07 -19.90 13.16
C ASP A 167 25.06 -20.83 12.42
N GLU A 168 24.59 -21.63 11.45
CA GLU A 168 25.46 -22.47 10.60
C GLU A 168 26.41 -21.63 9.74
N ALA A 169 25.90 -20.58 9.09
CA ALA A 169 26.68 -19.79 8.16
C ALA A 169 27.73 -18.91 8.87
N VAL A 170 27.44 -18.43 10.09
CA VAL A 170 28.44 -17.80 10.94
C VAL A 170 29.48 -18.83 11.40
N GLY A 171 29.05 -19.98 11.91
CA GLY A 171 29.96 -21.05 12.36
C GLY A 171 30.92 -21.52 11.26
N ARG A 172 30.42 -21.66 10.02
CA ARG A 172 31.27 -22.03 8.87
C ARG A 172 32.28 -20.94 8.55
N ALA A 173 31.90 -19.67 8.61
CA ALA A 173 32.84 -18.56 8.40
C ALA A 173 33.97 -18.59 9.44
N THR A 174 33.64 -18.88 10.71
CA THR A 174 34.60 -19.11 11.78
C THR A 174 35.54 -20.28 11.48
N GLU A 175 34.98 -21.44 11.12
CA GLU A 175 35.76 -22.66 10.81
C GLU A 175 36.71 -22.46 9.63
N MET A 176 36.30 -21.67 8.63
CA MET A 176 37.10 -21.36 7.45
C MET A 176 38.12 -20.24 7.68
N GLY A 177 38.08 -19.55 8.84
CA GLY A 177 38.92 -18.39 9.13
C GLY A 177 38.72 -17.24 8.14
N ARG A 178 37.50 -17.11 7.58
CA ARG A 178 37.15 -16.11 6.57
C ARG A 178 36.04 -15.20 7.08
N LYS A 179 36.03 -13.96 6.61
CA LYS A 179 35.05 -12.96 7.03
C LYS A 179 33.64 -13.24 6.52
N ILE A 180 32.69 -12.65 7.23
CA ILE A 180 31.28 -12.51 6.87
C ILE A 180 31.09 -11.17 6.16
N LEU A 181 30.48 -11.19 4.99
CA LEU A 181 30.05 -9.98 4.30
C LEU A 181 28.55 -9.79 4.54
N PHE A 182 28.15 -8.70 5.19
CA PHE A 182 26.74 -8.36 5.38
C PHE A 182 26.40 -7.13 4.56
N VAL A 183 25.57 -7.29 3.54
CA VAL A 183 25.19 -6.22 2.64
C VAL A 183 23.74 -5.82 2.95
N PRO A 184 23.47 -4.61 3.47
CA PRO A 184 22.13 -4.06 3.54
C PRO A 184 21.66 -3.59 2.15
N GLY A 185 20.34 -3.50 1.97
CA GLY A 185 19.72 -2.98 0.75
C GLY A 185 20.13 -1.54 0.38
N ILE A 186 19.76 -1.10 -0.83
CA ILE A 186 20.13 0.19 -1.41
C ILE A 186 19.28 1.39 -0.93
N ASN A 187 18.20 1.10 -0.22
CA ASN A 187 17.25 2.10 0.27
C ASN A 187 17.64 2.59 1.67
N ASP A 188 17.20 3.80 2.01
CA ASP A 188 17.50 4.41 3.30
C ASP A 188 16.61 3.85 4.43
N MET A 189 16.77 4.40 5.64
CA MET A 189 16.03 4.03 6.85
C MET A 189 14.54 4.38 6.81
N ASP A 190 14.07 5.10 5.78
CA ASP A 190 12.65 5.29 5.49
C ASP A 190 11.99 4.03 4.92
N ASN A 191 12.79 3.07 4.43
CA ASN A 191 12.33 1.80 3.93
C ASN A 191 12.26 0.73 5.04
N VAL A 192 11.08 0.13 5.19
CA VAL A 192 10.84 -0.94 6.18
C VAL A 192 11.75 -2.17 6.01
N GLN A 193 12.20 -2.48 4.79
CA GLN A 193 13.11 -3.61 4.54
C GLN A 193 14.52 -3.32 5.05
N THR A 194 14.97 -2.07 4.93
CA THR A 194 16.28 -1.63 5.46
C THR A 194 16.28 -1.73 6.99
N ILE A 195 15.20 -1.28 7.64
CA ILE A 195 15.02 -1.43 9.09
C ILE A 195 15.06 -2.92 9.49
N ALA A 196 14.37 -3.79 8.75
CA ALA A 196 14.40 -5.23 9.02
C ALA A 196 15.80 -5.84 8.85
N GLY A 197 16.50 -5.50 7.77
CA GLY A 197 17.86 -5.97 7.52
C GLY A 197 18.87 -5.52 8.58
N VAL A 198 18.79 -4.26 8.99
CA VAL A 198 19.65 -3.69 10.05
C VAL A 198 19.37 -4.33 11.42
N ASN A 199 18.14 -4.76 11.70
CA ASN A 199 17.85 -5.56 12.90
C ASN A 199 18.46 -6.98 12.82
N ILE A 200 18.43 -7.62 11.65
CA ILE A 200 19.06 -8.94 11.44
C ILE A 200 20.58 -8.84 11.60
N LEU A 201 21.19 -7.75 11.10
CA LEU A 201 22.61 -7.45 11.29
C LEU A 201 23.00 -7.52 12.76
N GLY A 202 22.16 -7.01 13.67
CA GLY A 202 22.41 -7.07 15.11
C GLY A 202 22.67 -8.49 15.62
N ARG A 203 21.88 -9.48 15.19
CA ARG A 203 22.11 -10.88 15.56
C ARG A 203 23.36 -11.45 14.93
N VAL A 204 23.58 -11.21 13.63
CA VAL A 204 24.76 -11.70 12.91
C VAL A 204 26.04 -11.13 13.53
N ALA A 205 26.04 -9.84 13.87
CA ALA A 205 27.15 -9.17 14.54
C ALA A 205 27.39 -9.71 15.95
N GLN A 206 26.33 -10.02 16.71
CA GLN A 206 26.47 -10.63 18.03
C GLN A 206 27.12 -12.02 17.93
N LEU A 207 26.66 -12.87 17.01
CA LEU A 207 27.24 -14.20 16.78
C LEU A 207 28.68 -14.11 16.26
N ALA A 208 28.94 -13.20 15.31
CA ALA A 208 30.28 -12.94 14.80
C ALA A 208 31.22 -12.52 15.94
N ALA A 209 30.76 -11.67 16.86
CA ALA A 209 31.51 -11.31 18.05
C ALA A 209 31.74 -12.52 18.96
N GLU A 210 30.71 -13.35 19.25
CA GLU A 210 30.81 -14.57 20.08
C GLU A 210 31.78 -15.62 19.51
N TYR A 211 31.87 -15.73 18.18
CA TYR A 211 32.78 -16.65 17.50
C TYR A 211 34.09 -16.02 17.03
N GLU A 212 34.37 -14.76 17.38
CA GLU A 212 35.58 -14.03 16.96
C GLU A 212 35.77 -14.01 15.43
N THR A 213 34.68 -13.89 14.69
CA THR A 213 34.67 -13.86 13.23
C THR A 213 34.55 -12.43 12.73
N GLU A 214 35.38 -12.07 11.75
CA GLU A 214 35.35 -10.74 11.15
C GLU A 214 34.07 -10.53 10.34
N ILE A 215 33.40 -9.39 10.55
CA ILE A 215 32.23 -8.96 9.80
C ILE A 215 32.53 -7.65 9.08
N GLU A 216 32.17 -7.57 7.81
CA GLU A 216 32.25 -6.36 6.99
C GLU A 216 30.86 -5.98 6.49
N VAL A 217 30.50 -4.72 6.65
CA VAL A 217 29.16 -4.17 6.39
C VAL A 217 29.29 -2.93 5.50
N PRO A 218 29.52 -3.12 4.20
CA PRO A 218 29.45 -2.02 3.24
C PRO A 218 28.01 -1.54 3.10
N VAL A 219 27.79 -0.23 3.04
CA VAL A 219 26.45 0.37 2.89
C VAL A 219 26.43 1.47 1.83
N SER A 220 25.25 1.73 1.26
CA SER A 220 25.03 2.76 0.23
C SER A 220 24.42 4.06 0.75
N ARG A 221 24.00 4.11 2.02
CA ARG A 221 23.32 5.27 2.62
C ARG A 221 23.97 5.67 3.94
N SER A 222 24.19 6.96 4.13
CA SER A 222 24.88 7.51 5.30
C SER A 222 24.11 7.27 6.61
N LEU A 223 22.79 7.40 6.60
CA LEU A 223 21.99 7.16 7.80
C LEU A 223 21.99 5.67 8.16
N VAL A 224 21.91 4.79 7.16
CA VAL A 224 22.09 3.33 7.35
C VAL A 224 23.47 3.03 7.94
N MET A 225 24.55 3.69 7.50
CA MET A 225 25.89 3.52 8.08
C MET A 225 25.90 3.82 9.59
N VAL A 226 25.32 4.96 9.97
CA VAL A 226 25.30 5.40 11.37
C VAL A 226 24.49 4.42 12.22
N THR A 227 23.31 4.00 11.75
CA THR A 227 22.48 3.04 12.48
C THR A 227 23.13 1.66 12.56
N ALA A 228 23.70 1.16 11.47
CA ALA A 228 24.39 -0.12 11.43
C ALA A 228 25.60 -0.12 12.38
N ARG A 229 26.41 0.95 12.42
CA ARG A 229 27.52 1.08 13.38
C ARG A 229 27.06 0.96 14.83
N GLU A 230 26.00 1.67 15.18
CA GLU A 230 25.48 1.64 16.55
C GLU A 230 24.97 0.24 16.92
N ILE A 231 24.24 -0.42 16.00
CA ILE A 231 23.76 -1.80 16.23
C ILE A 231 24.91 -2.79 16.35
N VAL A 232 25.93 -2.74 15.46
CA VAL A 232 27.09 -3.63 15.56
C VAL A 232 27.81 -3.42 16.89
N LYS A 233 28.02 -2.16 17.31
CA LYS A 233 28.64 -1.82 18.59
C LYS A 233 27.84 -2.33 19.79
N GLU A 234 26.52 -2.16 19.79
CA GLU A 234 25.63 -2.68 20.83
C GLU A 234 25.69 -4.21 20.89
N SER A 235 25.66 -4.88 19.73
CA SER A 235 25.76 -6.34 19.63
C SER A 235 27.08 -6.90 20.15
N TYR A 236 28.21 -6.25 19.84
CA TYR A 236 29.52 -6.62 20.40
C TYR A 236 29.56 -6.43 21.92
N SER A 237 28.94 -5.36 22.42
CA SER A 237 28.81 -5.11 23.86
C SER A 237 27.95 -6.18 24.56
N LYS A 238 26.83 -6.59 23.95
CA LYS A 238 25.98 -7.69 24.43
C LYS A 238 26.70 -9.03 24.46
N ALA A 239 27.59 -9.28 23.49
CA ALA A 239 28.45 -10.46 23.46
C ALA A 239 29.61 -10.40 24.48
N GLY A 240 29.75 -9.31 25.24
CA GLY A 240 30.84 -9.14 26.21
C GLY A 240 32.20 -8.84 25.58
N ARG A 241 32.24 -8.43 24.31
CA ARG A 241 33.47 -8.12 23.55
C ARG A 241 33.46 -6.70 22.94
N PRO A 242 33.23 -5.64 23.74
CA PRO A 242 33.19 -4.26 23.22
C PRO A 242 34.52 -3.84 22.56
N ASP A 243 35.66 -4.32 23.07
CA ASP A 243 37.00 -3.96 22.55
C ASP A 243 37.31 -4.57 21.18
N SER A 244 36.53 -5.56 20.73
CA SER A 244 36.69 -6.20 19.42
C SER A 244 35.97 -5.45 18.29
N PHE A 245 35.12 -4.48 18.63
CA PHE A 245 34.42 -3.65 17.65
C PHE A 245 35.41 -2.70 16.96
N LYS A 246 35.33 -2.61 15.63
CA LYS A 246 36.09 -1.63 14.85
C LYS A 246 35.14 -0.81 13.99
N GLU A 247 35.29 0.51 14.00
CA GLU A 247 34.37 1.41 13.30
C GLU A 247 34.41 1.26 11.76
N ASP A 248 35.51 0.77 11.21
CA ASP A 248 35.71 0.51 9.78
C ASP A 248 34.99 -0.76 9.29
N GLN A 249 34.56 -1.64 10.19
CA GLN A 249 33.72 -2.80 9.85
C GLN A 249 32.44 -2.38 9.13
N VAL A 250 31.90 -1.20 9.45
CA VAL A 250 30.73 -0.63 8.78
C VAL A 250 31.15 0.64 8.07
N HIS A 251 31.06 0.67 6.74
CA HIS A 251 31.55 1.79 5.95
C HIS A 251 30.68 2.10 4.74
N TYR A 252 30.64 3.37 4.38
CA TYR A 252 29.94 3.87 3.21
C TYR A 252 30.77 3.65 1.94
N LEU A 253 30.13 3.16 0.87
CA LEU A 253 30.75 3.02 -0.44
C LEU A 253 30.34 4.14 -1.38
N THR A 254 29.08 4.14 -1.81
CA THR A 254 28.50 5.12 -2.75
C THR A 254 26.98 4.99 -2.74
N ASP A 255 26.29 6.07 -3.10
CA ASP A 255 24.84 6.15 -3.28
C ASP A 255 24.41 5.86 -4.73
N ASP A 256 25.37 5.74 -5.66
CA ASP A 256 25.12 5.28 -7.03
C ASP A 256 24.83 3.78 -7.03
N GLN A 257 23.69 3.39 -7.62
CA GLN A 257 23.16 2.04 -7.52
C GLN A 257 24.11 0.99 -8.14
N PHE A 258 24.61 1.22 -9.35
CA PHE A 258 25.52 0.28 -10.01
C PHE A 258 26.94 0.41 -9.49
N GLY A 259 27.36 1.60 -9.07
CA GLY A 259 28.61 1.81 -8.35
C GLY A 259 28.67 1.00 -7.06
N TYR A 260 27.56 0.94 -6.32
CA TYR A 260 27.45 0.12 -5.12
C TYR A 260 27.58 -1.37 -5.45
N ALA A 261 26.82 -1.89 -6.42
CA ALA A 261 26.92 -3.28 -6.84
C ALA A 261 28.34 -3.67 -7.31
N ALA A 262 28.96 -2.86 -8.17
CA ALA A 262 30.31 -3.10 -8.65
C ALA A 262 31.36 -3.08 -7.52
N ALA A 263 31.19 -2.22 -6.53
CA ALA A 263 32.06 -2.17 -5.36
C ALA A 263 31.89 -3.43 -4.48
N ILE A 264 30.65 -3.87 -4.26
CA ILE A 264 30.35 -5.14 -3.56
C ILE A 264 30.96 -6.34 -4.30
N ASP A 265 30.76 -6.44 -5.61
CA ASP A 265 31.37 -7.49 -6.43
C ASP A 265 32.91 -7.50 -6.31
N GLY A 266 33.52 -6.30 -6.34
CA GLY A 266 34.94 -6.10 -6.12
C GLY A 266 35.42 -6.64 -4.76
N ILE A 267 34.65 -6.41 -3.69
CA ILE A 267 34.92 -6.95 -2.35
C ILE A 267 34.81 -8.48 -2.37
N ILE A 268 33.76 -9.03 -2.97
CA ILE A 268 33.50 -10.48 -3.02
C ILE A 268 34.66 -11.21 -3.72
N VAL A 269 35.07 -10.77 -4.90
CA VAL A 269 36.12 -11.46 -5.68
C VAL A 269 37.52 -11.30 -5.06
N ARG A 270 37.79 -10.15 -4.42
CA ARG A 270 39.09 -9.85 -3.80
C ARG A 270 39.26 -10.59 -2.49
N ASP A 271 38.26 -10.51 -1.63
CA ASP A 271 38.41 -10.91 -0.23
C ASP A 271 37.79 -12.29 0.06
N LYS A 272 36.98 -12.82 -0.87
CA LYS A 272 36.43 -14.18 -0.86
C LYS A 272 35.78 -14.57 0.48
N PRO A 273 34.77 -13.81 0.96
CA PRO A 273 34.07 -14.11 2.21
C PRO A 273 33.54 -15.54 2.21
N ALA A 274 33.48 -16.17 3.38
CA ALA A 274 32.89 -17.51 3.49
C ALA A 274 31.36 -17.46 3.44
N THR A 275 30.78 -16.38 3.93
CA THR A 275 29.33 -16.19 4.05
C THR A 275 28.96 -14.77 3.64
N ILE A 276 27.90 -14.65 2.86
CA ILE A 276 27.34 -13.37 2.44
C ILE A 276 25.85 -13.29 2.85
N PHE A 277 25.49 -12.21 3.52
CA PHE A 277 24.12 -11.88 3.86
C PHE A 277 23.62 -10.73 2.99
N TYR A 278 22.53 -10.92 2.25
CA TYR A 278 21.87 -9.86 1.48
C TYR A 278 20.52 -9.53 2.11
N MET A 279 20.43 -8.43 2.85
CA MET A 279 19.20 -8.09 3.59
C MET A 279 18.61 -6.75 3.16
N GLY A 280 17.55 -6.79 2.36
CA GLY A 280 16.78 -5.60 1.97
C GLY A 280 16.36 -5.54 0.50
N ALA A 281 16.34 -4.31 -0.03
CA ALA A 281 16.00 -4.01 -1.40
C ALA A 281 17.25 -3.88 -2.28
N PHE A 282 17.39 -4.67 -3.36
CA PHE A 282 18.54 -4.65 -4.28
C PHE A 282 18.16 -4.69 -5.75
N PHE A 283 16.88 -4.76 -6.12
CA PHE A 283 16.41 -4.77 -7.51
C PHE A 283 17.23 -5.70 -8.44
N ALA A 284 17.81 -5.19 -9.53
CA ALA A 284 18.49 -6.00 -10.54
C ALA A 284 19.89 -6.44 -10.09
N GLU A 285 20.51 -5.69 -9.18
CA GLU A 285 21.83 -5.93 -8.63
C GLU A 285 21.89 -7.23 -7.81
N SER A 286 20.75 -7.65 -7.25
CA SER A 286 20.61 -8.90 -6.50
C SER A 286 21.19 -10.11 -7.23
N LEU A 287 20.85 -10.29 -8.51
CA LEU A 287 21.33 -11.43 -9.30
C LEU A 287 22.84 -11.34 -9.56
N ILE A 288 23.33 -10.13 -9.87
CA ILE A 288 24.74 -9.89 -10.16
C ILE A 288 25.58 -10.24 -8.94
N MET A 289 25.25 -9.64 -7.79
CA MET A 289 25.99 -9.88 -6.54
C MET A 289 25.90 -11.33 -6.11
N ALA A 290 24.72 -11.95 -6.21
CA ALA A 290 24.54 -13.33 -5.79
C ALA A 290 25.27 -14.33 -6.70
N GLU A 291 25.34 -14.09 -8.01
CA GLU A 291 26.14 -14.93 -8.91
C GLU A 291 27.65 -14.75 -8.64
N THR A 292 28.09 -13.52 -8.34
CA THR A 292 29.47 -13.25 -7.93
C THR A 292 29.82 -14.01 -6.63
N GLY A 293 28.93 -14.00 -5.63
CA GLY A 293 29.11 -14.75 -4.39
C GLY A 293 29.13 -16.27 -4.61
N ASN A 294 28.29 -16.76 -5.52
CA ASN A 294 28.28 -18.18 -5.90
C ASN A 294 29.60 -18.59 -6.58
N SER A 295 30.17 -17.70 -7.41
CA SER A 295 31.43 -17.96 -8.14
C SER A 295 32.64 -18.22 -7.22
N ILE A 296 32.61 -17.71 -5.98
CA ILE A 296 33.65 -17.94 -4.96
C ILE A 296 33.29 -19.06 -3.98
N GLY A 297 32.11 -19.67 -4.12
CA GLY A 297 31.58 -20.73 -3.25
C GLY A 297 31.22 -20.25 -1.84
N ALA A 298 30.80 -18.98 -1.69
CA ALA A 298 30.30 -18.47 -0.42
C ALA A 298 28.89 -19.02 -0.14
N ILE A 299 28.56 -19.27 1.14
CA ILE A 299 27.16 -19.45 1.52
C ILE A 299 26.46 -18.11 1.41
N GLN A 300 25.28 -18.09 0.80
CA GLN A 300 24.51 -16.87 0.61
C GLN A 300 23.14 -16.99 1.26
N ILE A 301 22.87 -16.07 2.19
CA ILE A 301 21.56 -15.94 2.85
C ILE A 301 20.99 -14.59 2.46
N ALA A 302 19.90 -14.61 1.69
CA ALA A 302 19.22 -13.42 1.23
C ALA A 302 17.89 -13.21 1.96
N GLY A 303 17.40 -11.98 1.99
CA GLY A 303 16.08 -11.66 2.50
C GLY A 303 15.53 -10.40 1.89
N THR A 304 14.31 -10.49 1.35
CA THR A 304 13.68 -9.36 0.66
C THR A 304 12.15 -9.37 0.72
N GLY A 305 11.59 -8.16 0.82
CA GLY A 305 10.17 -7.88 0.65
C GLY A 305 9.75 -7.48 -0.77
N GLN A 306 10.70 -7.34 -1.71
CA GLN A 306 10.41 -6.86 -3.06
C GLN A 306 10.03 -8.02 -4.01
N PRO A 307 8.81 -8.04 -4.58
CA PRO A 307 8.38 -9.13 -5.45
C PRO A 307 9.22 -9.27 -6.73
N SER A 308 9.70 -8.17 -7.28
CA SER A 308 10.45 -8.16 -8.53
C SER A 308 11.88 -8.71 -8.42
N GLN A 309 12.47 -8.75 -7.21
CA GLN A 309 13.83 -9.25 -7.00
C GLN A 309 13.85 -10.67 -6.41
N LEU A 310 12.76 -11.09 -5.77
CA LEU A 310 12.65 -12.37 -5.08
C LEU A 310 13.07 -13.58 -5.94
N PRO A 311 12.71 -13.67 -7.25
CA PRO A 311 13.12 -14.80 -8.08
C PRO A 311 14.64 -14.93 -8.24
N PHE A 312 15.37 -13.81 -8.20
CA PHE A 312 16.82 -13.81 -8.34
C PHE A 312 17.46 -14.49 -7.14
N PHE A 313 17.18 -14.02 -5.92
CA PHE A 313 17.72 -14.64 -4.71
C PHE A 313 17.28 -16.09 -4.50
N VAL A 314 16.03 -16.42 -4.82
CA VAL A 314 15.55 -17.82 -4.75
C VAL A 314 16.34 -18.74 -5.69
N ALA A 315 16.78 -18.23 -6.84
CA ALA A 315 17.55 -19.02 -7.80
C ALA A 315 19.06 -19.06 -7.52
N SER A 316 19.62 -18.01 -6.90
CA SER A 316 21.08 -17.83 -6.77
C SER A 316 21.64 -17.95 -5.36
N CYS A 317 20.81 -17.96 -4.31
CA CYS A 317 21.24 -18.06 -2.91
C CYS A 317 20.83 -19.39 -2.27
N ASP A 318 21.60 -19.85 -1.27
CA ASP A 318 21.31 -21.10 -0.54
C ASP A 318 20.01 -20.99 0.26
N TYR A 319 19.76 -19.82 0.85
CA TYR A 319 18.54 -19.53 1.61
C TYR A 319 18.01 -18.14 1.29
N THR A 320 16.69 -18.02 1.14
CA THR A 320 16.02 -16.74 0.89
C THR A 320 14.85 -16.56 1.84
N LEU A 321 14.84 -15.46 2.60
CA LEU A 321 13.69 -15.00 3.38
C LEU A 321 12.71 -14.30 2.45
N ILE A 322 11.49 -14.81 2.37
CA ILE A 322 10.48 -14.36 1.42
C ILE A 322 9.49 -13.40 2.08
N GLY A 323 9.45 -12.14 1.64
CA GLY A 323 8.38 -11.22 1.98
C GLY A 323 8.27 -10.98 3.48
N GLU A 324 7.18 -11.47 4.06
CA GLU A 324 6.87 -11.38 5.49
C GLU A 324 7.92 -12.05 6.39
N GLU A 325 8.67 -13.02 5.87
CA GLU A 325 9.75 -13.67 6.63
C GLU A 325 10.88 -12.70 6.97
N LEU A 326 11.22 -11.76 6.08
CA LEU A 326 12.23 -10.73 6.37
C LEU A 326 11.77 -9.83 7.52
N PHE A 327 10.52 -9.39 7.50
CA PHE A 327 9.95 -8.50 8.53
C PHE A 327 9.76 -9.22 9.86
N ALA A 328 9.42 -10.50 9.81
CA ALA A 328 9.24 -11.31 10.99
C ALA A 328 10.58 -11.75 11.61
N ALA A 329 11.65 -11.90 10.83
CA ALA A 329 12.95 -12.43 11.30
C ALA A 329 13.45 -11.78 12.61
N SER A 330 13.29 -10.46 12.78
CA SER A 330 13.68 -9.76 14.02
C SER A 330 12.92 -10.25 15.26
N ALA A 331 11.62 -10.54 15.12
CA ALA A 331 10.79 -11.12 16.18
C ALA A 331 11.30 -12.51 16.59
N TYR A 332 11.69 -13.32 15.62
CA TYR A 332 12.18 -14.68 15.87
C TYR A 332 13.57 -14.69 16.49
N LEU A 333 14.46 -13.79 16.05
CA LEU A 333 15.83 -13.69 16.56
C LEU A 333 15.89 -13.11 17.97
N SER A 334 15.12 -12.04 18.24
CA SER A 334 15.10 -11.40 19.55
C SER A 334 14.34 -12.20 20.61
N ARG A 335 13.43 -13.09 20.18
CA ARG A 335 12.46 -13.79 21.02
C ARG A 335 11.64 -12.85 21.93
N ASP A 336 11.45 -11.59 21.52
CA ASP A 336 10.63 -10.64 22.27
C ASP A 336 9.15 -11.07 22.23
N PRO A 337 8.50 -11.32 23.38
CA PRO A 337 7.09 -11.71 23.44
C PRO A 337 6.13 -10.76 22.70
N ARG A 338 6.43 -9.45 22.66
CA ARG A 338 5.61 -8.46 21.95
C ARG A 338 5.66 -8.65 20.45
N LEU A 339 6.87 -8.84 19.91
CA LEU A 339 7.07 -9.03 18.47
C LEU A 339 6.52 -10.38 18.03
N LEU A 340 6.80 -11.45 18.79
CA LEU A 340 6.27 -12.79 18.54
C LEU A 340 4.74 -12.85 18.59
N GLY A 341 4.13 -12.22 19.61
CA GLY A 341 2.68 -12.13 19.74
C GLY A 341 2.03 -11.36 18.59
N SER A 342 2.68 -10.29 18.11
CA SER A 342 2.21 -9.52 16.95
C SER A 342 2.20 -10.36 15.68
N VAL A 343 3.31 -11.05 15.37
CA VAL A 343 3.41 -11.95 14.21
C VAL A 343 2.33 -13.02 14.28
N LYS A 344 2.17 -13.67 15.44
CA LYS A 344 1.17 -14.74 15.61
C LYS A 344 -0.26 -14.23 15.44
N GLY A 345 -0.57 -13.04 15.95
CA GLY A 345 -1.88 -12.41 15.80
C GLY A 345 -2.20 -12.07 14.36
N GLN A 346 -1.23 -11.55 13.60
CA GLN A 346 -1.37 -11.31 12.17
C GLN A 346 -1.60 -12.61 11.40
N ASP A 347 -0.82 -13.65 11.66
CA ASP A 347 -0.98 -14.96 11.01
C ASP A 347 -2.36 -15.57 11.30
N ALA A 348 -2.82 -15.51 12.55
CA ALA A 348 -4.13 -16.01 12.94
C ALA A 348 -5.27 -15.24 12.29
N ALA A 349 -5.17 -13.91 12.22
CA ALA A 349 -6.15 -13.07 11.56
C ALA A 349 -6.20 -13.34 10.05
N LYS A 350 -5.04 -13.45 9.39
CA LYS A 350 -4.96 -13.81 7.96
C LYS A 350 -5.55 -15.20 7.69
N ALA A 351 -5.24 -16.19 8.52
CA ALA A 351 -5.83 -17.52 8.39
C ALA A 351 -7.35 -17.49 8.52
N ALA A 352 -7.89 -16.74 9.48
CA ALA A 352 -9.33 -16.57 9.65
C ALA A 352 -9.98 -15.88 8.44
N ILE A 353 -9.34 -14.84 7.90
CA ILE A 353 -9.80 -14.15 6.68
C ILE A 353 -9.75 -15.08 5.47
N LEU A 354 -8.70 -15.88 5.31
CA LEU A 354 -8.58 -16.82 4.20
C LEU A 354 -9.65 -17.92 4.28
N ILE A 355 -9.91 -18.45 5.47
CA ILE A 355 -10.99 -19.40 5.70
C ILE A 355 -12.36 -18.77 5.41
N SER A 356 -12.60 -17.53 5.83
CA SER A 356 -13.87 -16.86 5.56
C SER A 356 -14.07 -16.58 4.07
N ILE A 357 -13.02 -16.21 3.33
CA ILE A 357 -13.06 -16.07 1.87
C ILE A 357 -13.39 -17.42 1.21
N LEU A 358 -12.76 -18.52 1.63
CA LEU A 358 -13.04 -19.85 1.08
C LEU A 358 -14.49 -20.28 1.33
N ILE A 359 -14.98 -20.12 2.57
CA ILE A 359 -16.38 -20.44 2.92
C ILE A 359 -17.34 -19.55 2.12
N GLY A 360 -17.06 -18.25 2.05
CA GLY A 360 -17.86 -17.30 1.31
C GLY A 360 -17.94 -17.61 -0.18
N ALA A 361 -16.82 -17.97 -0.80
CA ALA A 361 -16.76 -18.39 -2.20
C ALA A 361 -17.61 -19.65 -2.46
N ILE A 362 -17.59 -20.62 -1.55
CA ILE A 362 -18.42 -21.82 -1.65
C ILE A 362 -19.92 -21.45 -1.53
N LEU A 363 -20.30 -20.64 -0.55
CA LEU A 363 -21.69 -20.23 -0.35
C LEU A 363 -22.25 -19.42 -1.52
N GLU A 364 -21.44 -18.54 -2.11
CA GLU A 364 -21.78 -17.78 -3.32
C GLU A 364 -21.99 -18.72 -4.51
N THR A 365 -21.12 -19.72 -4.68
CA THR A 365 -21.19 -20.70 -5.78
C THR A 365 -22.52 -21.47 -5.76
N PHE A 366 -23.07 -21.75 -4.58
CA PHE A 366 -24.36 -22.42 -4.41
C PHE A 366 -25.56 -21.46 -4.33
N ASN A 367 -25.34 -20.16 -4.51
CA ASN A 367 -26.36 -19.10 -4.39
C ASN A 367 -27.12 -19.14 -3.04
N ILE A 368 -26.45 -19.59 -1.97
CA ILE A 368 -27.01 -19.67 -0.62
C ILE A 368 -26.89 -18.32 0.09
N PHE A 369 -25.80 -17.60 -0.17
CA PHE A 369 -25.51 -16.30 0.42
C PHE A 369 -24.70 -15.45 -0.56
N GLN A 370 -25.09 -14.18 -0.72
CA GLN A 370 -24.37 -13.20 -1.53
C GLN A 370 -23.23 -12.58 -0.72
N PHE A 371 -22.19 -13.35 -0.50
CA PHE A 371 -20.93 -12.95 0.12
C PHE A 371 -20.26 -11.79 -0.62
N SER A 372 -20.45 -11.69 -1.94
CA SER A 372 -19.88 -10.61 -2.76
C SER A 372 -20.28 -9.20 -2.31
N ASN A 373 -21.45 -9.05 -1.70
CA ASN A 373 -21.91 -7.75 -1.20
C ASN A 373 -21.04 -7.23 -0.05
N LEU A 374 -20.30 -8.11 0.63
CA LEU A 374 -19.34 -7.71 1.66
C LEU A 374 -18.07 -7.05 1.09
N PHE A 375 -17.83 -7.15 -0.22
CA PHE A 375 -16.67 -6.53 -0.89
C PHE A 375 -17.06 -5.40 -1.84
N LYS A 376 -18.36 -5.13 -2.01
CA LYS A 376 -18.84 -3.96 -2.73
C LYS A 376 -18.63 -2.73 -1.88
N VAL A 377 -17.42 -2.18 -1.94
CA VAL A 377 -17.19 -0.77 -1.61
C VAL A 377 -17.70 0.00 -2.82
N ILE A 378 -18.82 0.70 -2.65
CA ILE A 378 -19.58 1.33 -3.74
C ILE A 378 -18.66 2.29 -4.50
N GLY A 379 -18.55 2.07 -5.81
CA GLY A 379 -17.72 2.86 -6.72
C GLY A 379 -17.66 2.26 -8.13
N GLU A 380 -18.78 1.73 -8.62
CA GLU A 380 -19.27 1.58 -10.01
C GLU A 380 -20.47 0.62 -10.06
#